data_AF-A0A6A5QTR0-F1
#
_entry.id   AF-A0A6A5QTR0-F1
#
_cell.length_a   1.000
_cell.length_b   1.000
_cell.length_c   1.000
_cell.angle_alpha   90.00
_cell.angle_beta   90.00
_cell.angle_gamma   90.00
#
_symmetry.space_group_name_H-M   'P 1'
#
loop_
_entity.id
_entity.type
_entity.pdbx_description
1 polymer ?
#
loop_
_entity_poly.entity_id
_entity_poly.type
_entity_poly.pdbx_seq_one_letter_code
_entity_poly.pdbx_strand_id
1 'polypeptide(L)'
;MQAFQPGFRMFISDVNTRTKDEAERFRQLTFTCLQNINTCDLQNLNFPTAACPAVIMTAVRLQTCWDGENLNSPDHMAQIAYPKFHSFKSGGLCPASHPLRKGQLFYEVI
;
A
#
# COMPACT_ATOMS: atom_id res chain seq x y z
N MET A 1 -0.68 -18.69 -4.28
CA MET A 1 -0.64 -17.61 -3.27
C MET A 1 -0.30 -18.25 -1.94
N GLN A 2 0.73 -17.78 -1.24
CA GLN A 2 1.17 -18.38 0.03
C GLN A 2 0.62 -17.59 1.21
N ALA A 3 0.20 -18.29 2.26
CA ALA A 3 -0.24 -17.66 3.51
C ALA A 3 0.89 -16.86 4.18
N PHE A 4 0.51 -15.89 5.00
CA PHE A 4 1.43 -15.20 5.89
C PHE A 4 1.88 -16.16 7.00
N GLN A 5 3.19 -16.26 7.19
CA GLN A 5 3.75 -17.09 8.25
C GLN A 5 3.69 -16.35 9.59
N PRO A 6 3.61 -17.07 10.73
CA PRO A 6 3.72 -16.45 12.04
C PRO A 6 4.98 -15.58 12.16
N GLY A 7 4.84 -14.38 12.72
CA GLY A 7 5.96 -13.43 12.87
C GLY A 7 6.24 -12.56 11.64
N PHE A 8 5.48 -12.73 10.55
CA PHE A 8 5.58 -11.85 9.38
C PHE A 8 5.14 -10.42 9.72
N ARG A 9 6.00 -9.44 9.46
CA ARG A 9 5.71 -8.01 9.68
C ARG A 9 5.92 -7.23 8.39
N MET A 10 5.18 -6.13 8.24
CA MET A 10 5.24 -5.25 7.07
C MET A 10 5.00 -3.81 7.49
N PHE A 11 5.73 -2.88 6.89
CA PHE A 11 5.40 -1.45 6.89
C PHE A 11 5.15 -0.92 5.48
N ILE A 12 4.28 0.07 5.40
CA ILE A 12 3.79 0.69 4.15
C ILE A 12 3.94 2.22 4.15
N SER A 13 4.62 2.79 5.13
CA SER A 13 4.90 4.23 5.17
C SER A 13 6.03 4.51 6.14
N ASP A 14 6.58 5.72 6.06
CA ASP A 14 7.47 6.29 7.06
C ASP A 14 6.85 7.57 7.63
N VAL A 15 6.69 7.62 8.96
CA VAL A 15 6.12 8.75 9.71
C VAL A 15 6.98 10.02 9.62
N ASN A 16 8.25 9.87 9.28
CA ASN A 16 9.21 10.95 9.10
C ASN A 16 9.21 11.51 7.68
N THR A 17 8.43 10.94 6.76
CA THR A 17 8.27 11.47 5.40
C THR A 17 7.79 12.92 5.45
N ARG A 18 8.49 13.82 4.75
CA ARG A 18 8.14 15.26 4.68
C ARG A 18 8.03 15.77 3.24
N THR A 19 8.50 15.01 2.26
CA THR A 19 8.45 15.39 0.85
C THR A 19 7.55 14.46 0.05
N LYS A 20 7.06 14.96 -1.09
CA LYS A 20 6.24 14.18 -2.01
C LYS A 20 7.02 13.01 -2.60
N ASP A 21 8.29 13.22 -2.96
CA ASP A 21 9.14 12.19 -3.57
C ASP A 21 9.43 11.02 -2.63
N GLU A 22 9.53 11.27 -1.33
CA GLU A 22 9.61 10.23 -0.30
C GLU A 22 8.29 9.46 -0.17
N ALA A 23 7.16 10.18 -0.16
CA ALA A 23 5.83 9.59 -0.04
C ALA A 23 5.45 8.73 -1.27
N GLU A 24 5.83 9.16 -2.47
CA GLU A 24 5.53 8.48 -3.73
C GLU A 24 6.17 7.09 -3.85
N ARG A 25 7.18 6.78 -3.02
CA ARG A 25 7.74 5.42 -2.91
C ARG A 25 6.68 4.42 -2.42
N PHE A 26 5.72 4.89 -1.62
CA PHE A 26 4.59 4.13 -1.11
C PHE A 26 3.38 4.29 -2.04
N ARG A 27 3.50 3.76 -3.26
CA ARG A 27 2.60 3.99 -4.42
C ARG A 27 1.10 3.64 -4.20
N GLN A 28 0.74 3.10 -3.06
CA GLN A 28 -0.60 2.56 -2.80
C GLN A 28 -1.25 3.10 -1.52
N LEU A 29 -0.81 4.28 -1.07
CA LEU A 29 -1.54 5.11 -0.12
C LEU A 29 -2.25 6.24 -0.89
N THR A 30 -3.58 6.25 -0.84
CA THR A 30 -4.41 7.20 -1.60
C THR A 30 -5.56 7.71 -0.76
N PHE A 31 -6.01 8.93 -1.03
CA PHE A 31 -7.12 9.59 -0.37
C PHE A 31 -8.29 9.81 -1.32
N THR A 32 -9.49 9.59 -0.84
CA THR A 32 -10.73 9.92 -1.55
C THR A 32 -11.56 10.84 -0.68
N CYS A 33 -11.95 12.00 -1.23
CA CYS A 33 -12.85 12.92 -0.57
C CYS A 33 -14.29 12.52 -0.89
N LEU A 34 -14.96 11.83 0.04
CA LEU A 34 -16.29 11.28 -0.20
C LEU A 34 -17.35 12.38 -0.24
N GLN A 35 -18.17 12.37 -1.29
CA GLN A 35 -19.41 13.14 -1.35
C GLN A 35 -20.52 12.45 -0.54
N ASN A 36 -20.52 11.12 -0.57
CA ASN A 36 -21.30 10.21 0.27
C ASN A 36 -20.60 8.84 0.34
N ILE A 37 -21.11 7.90 1.13
CA ILE A 37 -20.47 6.60 1.38
C ILE A 37 -20.24 5.74 0.12
N ASN A 38 -20.92 6.04 -0.99
CA ASN A 38 -20.80 5.29 -2.24
C ASN A 38 -19.83 5.91 -3.25
N THR A 39 -19.13 7.00 -2.91
CA THR A 39 -18.27 7.76 -3.85
C THR A 39 -16.77 7.45 -3.72
N CYS A 40 -16.40 6.17 -3.74
CA CYS A 40 -15.04 5.70 -3.43
C CYS A 40 -14.01 5.75 -4.59
N ASP A 41 -14.43 6.08 -5.81
CA ASP A 41 -13.61 5.88 -7.02
C ASP A 41 -12.52 6.94 -7.26
N LEU A 42 -12.72 8.18 -6.79
CA LEU A 42 -11.85 9.33 -7.08
C LEU A 42 -10.63 9.40 -6.14
N GLN A 43 -9.74 8.41 -6.25
CA GLN A 43 -8.52 8.32 -5.45
C GLN A 43 -7.45 9.31 -5.91
N ASN A 44 -6.88 10.05 -4.95
CA ASN A 44 -5.83 11.03 -5.14
C ASN A 44 -4.62 10.69 -4.27
N LEU A 45 -3.42 11.08 -4.69
CA LEU A 45 -2.20 10.96 -3.86
C LEU A 45 -2.06 12.11 -2.85
N ASN A 46 -2.67 13.26 -3.16
CA ASN A 46 -2.62 14.42 -2.30
C ASN A 46 -3.74 14.35 -1.25
N PHE A 47 -3.41 14.76 -0.04
CA PHE A 47 -4.41 14.92 1.02
C PHE A 47 -5.43 16.01 0.63
N PRO A 48 -6.74 15.83 0.90
CA PRO A 48 -7.74 16.85 0.59
C PRO A 48 -7.43 18.19 1.26
N THR A 49 -7.49 19.27 0.48
CA THR A 49 -7.22 20.64 0.99
C THR A 49 -8.47 21.37 1.45
N ALA A 50 -9.64 20.77 1.27
CA ALA A 50 -10.94 21.29 1.69
C ALA A 50 -11.70 20.21 2.46
N ALA A 51 -12.66 20.64 3.29
CA ALA A 51 -13.53 19.72 4.01
C ALA A 51 -14.34 18.88 3.01
N CYS A 52 -14.36 17.56 3.25
CA CYS A 52 -15.14 16.65 2.43
C CYS A 52 -16.62 16.67 2.85
N PRO A 53 -17.57 16.66 1.91
CA PRO A 53 -19.00 16.71 2.26
C PRO A 53 -19.46 15.57 3.16
N ALA A 54 -18.84 14.39 3.05
CA ALA A 54 -19.05 13.29 3.99
C ALA A 54 -17.81 13.09 4.88
N VAL A 55 -16.74 12.48 4.33
CA VAL A 55 -15.57 12.06 5.10
C VAL A 55 -14.38 11.80 4.17
N ILE A 56 -13.16 11.77 4.72
CA ILE A 56 -11.95 11.43 3.99
C ILE A 56 -11.73 9.93 4.13
N MET A 57 -11.77 9.19 3.02
CA MET A 57 -11.38 7.78 3.01
C MET A 57 -9.90 7.66 2.63
N THR A 58 -9.13 6.96 3.45
CA THR A 58 -7.75 6.59 3.15
C THR A 58 -7.70 5.12 2.75
N ALA A 59 -7.24 4.85 1.54
CA ALA A 59 -7.02 3.52 1.02
C ALA A 59 -5.53 3.15 1.16
N VAL A 60 -5.25 2.12 1.95
CA VAL A 60 -3.89 1.63 2.25
C VAL A 60 -3.75 0.21 1.70
N ARG A 61 -3.00 0.02 0.61
CA ARG A 61 -2.78 -1.31 0.02
C ARG A 61 -1.33 -1.76 0.13
N LEU A 62 -1.11 -2.87 0.82
CA LEU A 62 0.22 -3.37 1.12
C LEU A 62 0.91 -4.01 -0.09
N GLN A 63 2.24 -4.00 -0.05
CA GLN A 63 3.11 -4.76 -0.94
C GLN A 63 2.71 -6.25 -0.92
N THR A 64 2.93 -6.94 -2.03
CA THR A 64 2.50 -8.35 -2.18
C THR A 64 3.62 -9.29 -2.62
N CYS A 65 4.82 -8.78 -2.90
CA CYS A 65 5.95 -9.58 -3.36
C CYS A 65 6.95 -9.75 -2.23
N TRP A 66 7.19 -10.99 -1.80
CA TRP A 66 8.07 -11.36 -0.69
C TRP A 66 9.37 -11.97 -1.22
N ASP A 67 10.48 -11.70 -0.52
CA ASP A 67 11.83 -12.22 -0.85
C ASP A 67 11.94 -13.75 -0.73
N GLY A 68 11.13 -14.37 0.12
CA GLY A 68 11.15 -15.81 0.36
C GLY A 68 11.96 -16.25 1.58
N GLU A 69 12.60 -15.31 2.26
CA GLU A 69 13.55 -15.59 3.33
C GLU A 69 13.16 -14.87 4.62
N ASN A 70 12.92 -13.57 4.56
CA ASN A 70 12.80 -12.75 5.76
C ASN A 70 11.34 -12.56 6.18
N LEU A 71 11.01 -12.95 7.41
CA LEU A 71 9.69 -12.65 7.98
C LEU A 71 9.62 -11.23 8.53
N ASN A 72 10.76 -10.73 8.99
CA ASN A 72 10.85 -9.50 9.75
C ASN A 72 12.25 -8.91 9.62
N SER A 73 12.52 -8.18 8.54
CA SER A 73 13.80 -7.47 8.42
C SER A 73 13.90 -6.34 9.46
N PRO A 74 15.11 -5.81 9.76
CA PRO A 74 15.29 -4.74 10.72
C PRO A 74 14.50 -3.46 10.42
N ASP A 75 14.26 -3.15 9.14
CA ASP A 75 13.46 -1.99 8.71
C ASP A 75 11.99 -2.33 8.45
N HIS A 76 11.61 -3.61 8.61
CA HIS A 76 10.28 -4.16 8.33
C HIS A 76 9.77 -3.95 6.89
N MET A 77 10.63 -3.55 5.96
CA MET A 77 10.26 -3.18 4.58
C MET A 77 11.09 -3.95 3.54
N ALA A 78 12.35 -4.23 3.79
CA ALA A 78 13.28 -4.83 2.81
C ALA A 78 12.85 -6.20 2.31
N GLN A 79 12.06 -6.94 3.08
CA GLN A 79 11.54 -8.27 2.73
C GLN A 79 10.33 -8.23 1.79
N ILE A 80 9.71 -7.06 1.58
CA ILE A 80 8.48 -6.96 0.80
C ILE A 80 8.47 -5.79 -0.20
N ALA A 81 8.09 -6.09 -1.44
CA ALA A 81 8.13 -5.16 -2.56
C ALA A 81 6.79 -5.03 -3.29
N TYR A 82 6.61 -3.90 -3.96
CA TYR A 82 5.53 -3.72 -4.92
C TYR A 82 5.83 -4.49 -6.22
N PRO A 83 4.79 -4.99 -6.92
CA PRO A 83 4.91 -5.47 -8.29
C PRO A 83 5.54 -4.45 -9.25
N LYS A 84 6.25 -4.93 -10.29
CA LYS A 84 6.96 -4.08 -11.26
C LYS A 84 6.04 -3.24 -12.15
N PHE A 85 4.87 -3.76 -12.55
CA PHE A 85 4.00 -3.11 -13.54
C PHE A 85 2.53 -3.05 -13.07
N HIS A 86 1.96 -1.84 -13.12
CA HIS A 86 0.55 -1.47 -13.15
C HIS A 86 -0.42 -1.94 -12.03
N SER A 87 -1.61 -1.35 -12.08
CA SER A 87 -2.61 -1.21 -11.01
C SER A 87 -2.96 -2.50 -10.26
N PHE A 88 -3.31 -2.32 -8.99
CA PHE A 88 -3.83 -3.29 -8.02
C PHE A 88 -4.80 -4.34 -8.60
N LYS A 89 -5.54 -4.02 -9.66
CA LYS A 89 -6.50 -4.94 -10.32
C LYS A 89 -5.85 -6.05 -11.15
N SER A 90 -4.62 -5.87 -11.61
CA SER A 90 -4.00 -6.72 -12.64
C SER A 90 -2.95 -7.69 -12.12
N GLY A 91 -2.57 -7.58 -10.83
CA GLY A 91 -1.65 -8.51 -10.20
C GLY A 91 -0.30 -8.62 -10.93
N GLY A 92 0.35 -7.48 -11.19
CA GLY A 92 1.59 -7.39 -11.97
C GLY A 92 2.74 -8.27 -11.47
N LEU A 93 3.72 -8.53 -12.33
CA LEU A 93 4.84 -9.43 -12.00
C LEU A 93 5.67 -8.91 -10.82
N CYS A 94 5.98 -9.82 -9.89
CA CYS A 94 6.90 -9.54 -8.81
C CYS A 94 8.34 -9.40 -9.32
N PRO A 95 9.17 -8.53 -8.70
CA PRO A 95 10.57 -8.42 -9.10
C PRO A 95 11.35 -9.69 -8.73
N ALA A 96 12.46 -9.94 -9.43
CA ALA A 96 13.27 -11.14 -9.19
C ALA A 96 13.83 -11.22 -7.75
N SER A 97 14.06 -10.07 -7.12
CA SER A 97 14.42 -9.96 -5.69
C SER A 97 13.33 -10.44 -4.73
N HIS A 98 12.07 -10.46 -5.18
CA HIS A 98 10.90 -10.76 -4.36
C HIS A 98 9.93 -11.68 -5.08
N PRO A 99 10.34 -12.90 -5.47
CA PRO A 99 9.61 -13.69 -6.45
C PRO A 99 8.30 -14.28 -5.91
N LEU A 100 8.11 -14.34 -4.59
CA LEU A 100 6.97 -15.03 -3.97
C LEU A 100 5.79 -14.10 -3.70
N ARG A 101 4.62 -14.40 -4.28
CA ARG A 101 3.40 -13.62 -4.03
C ARG A 101 2.69 -14.01 -2.74
N LYS A 102 2.45 -13.02 -1.89
CA LYS A 102 1.58 -13.07 -0.70
C LYS A 102 0.17 -12.56 -1.00
N GLY A 103 -0.75 -12.79 -0.07
CA GLY A 103 -2.10 -12.23 -0.12
C GLY A 103 -2.08 -10.70 -0.12
N GLN A 104 -3.06 -10.08 -0.77
CA GLN A 104 -3.20 -8.63 -0.74
C GLN A 104 -3.92 -8.22 0.55
N LEU A 105 -3.29 -7.35 1.33
CA LEU A 105 -3.93 -6.65 2.43
C LEU A 105 -4.31 -5.25 1.96
N PHE A 106 -5.58 -4.91 2.17
CA PHE A 106 -6.15 -3.62 1.82
C PHE A 106 -6.99 -3.13 3.00
N TYR A 107 -6.66 -1.95 3.51
CA TYR A 107 -7.42 -1.27 4.54
C TYR A 107 -8.05 -0.01 3.97
N GLU A 108 -9.33 0.17 4.29
CA GLU A 108 -10.05 1.43 4.11
C GLU A 108 -10.26 2.04 5.49
N VAL A 109 -9.72 3.23 5.68
CA VAL A 109 -9.85 4.01 6.91
C VAL A 109 -10.74 5.21 6.60
N ILE A 110 -11.78 5.39 7.41
CA ILE A 110 -12.83 6.41 7.22
C ILE A 110 -12.93 7.25 8.49
#